data_AF-A0AAD5QRJ0-F1
#
_entry.id   AF-A0AAD5QRJ0-F1
#
_cell.length_a   1.000
_cell.length_b   1.000
_cell.length_c   1.000
_cell.angle_alpha   90.00
_cell.angle_beta   90.00
_cell.angle_gamma   90.00
#
_symmetry.space_group_name_H-M   'P 1'
#
loop_
_entity.id
_entity.type
_entity.pdbx_description
1 polymer ?
#
loop_
_entity_poly.entity_id
_entity_poly.type
_entity_poly.pdbx_seq_one_letter_code
_entity_poly.pdbx_strand_id
1 'polypeptide(L)'
;MLWSTNEIRALSQGRDPDNKVDHNKCGSSPAPDRIREIVHTVCLHETDVINSRSQGFLALLSGDTGEIKSEVCEQINKKVAEWREEGKAAIQPVERGVVRGTDVIANYCLPSDLVDRLIGIATKPYTSDEIGKILSLRADEEGVRMEAGAITLLKMIVAETSMRYGMQMIAVSNVLRERRKKQMVTKDEISAAYKMFYDTKRSEIYLTKNSDKFLM
;
A
#
# COMPACT_ATOMS: atom_id res chain seq x y z
N MET A 1 -18.76 41.95 -56.60
CA MET A 1 -20.22 41.71 -56.65
C MET A 1 -20.55 40.58 -55.69
N LEU A 2 -21.56 40.56 -54.85
CA LEU A 2 -22.64 41.49 -54.46
C LEU A 2 -23.35 40.72 -53.32
N TRP A 3 -23.46 41.33 -52.13
CA TRP A 3 -24.41 41.14 -51.01
C TRP A 3 -24.54 39.76 -50.33
N SER A 4 -24.34 39.58 -49.01
CA SER A 4 -24.86 40.25 -47.78
C SER A 4 -26.14 39.58 -47.22
N THR A 5 -25.97 39.09 -45.98
CA THR A 5 -26.89 39.10 -44.82
C THR A 5 -28.26 38.42 -44.89
N ASN A 6 -28.49 37.53 -43.93
CA ASN A 6 -29.61 37.72 -43.00
C ASN A 6 -29.17 37.38 -41.57
N GLU A 7 -29.22 38.42 -40.73
CA GLU A 7 -29.16 38.38 -39.27
C GLU A 7 -30.40 37.70 -38.70
N ILE A 8 -30.28 37.05 -37.53
CA ILE A 8 -31.13 37.36 -36.36
C ILE A 8 -30.27 37.25 -35.10
N ARG A 9 -30.25 38.34 -34.34
CA ARG A 9 -29.58 38.51 -33.05
C ARG A 9 -30.59 38.32 -31.91
N ALA A 10 -30.04 37.90 -30.77
CA ALA A 10 -30.51 38.09 -29.40
C ALA A 10 -31.54 37.09 -28.84
N LEU A 11 -31.08 36.32 -27.84
CA LEU A 11 -31.47 36.60 -26.46
C LEU A 11 -30.38 36.11 -25.51
N SER A 12 -29.68 37.08 -24.91
CA SER A 12 -28.91 36.93 -23.70
C SER A 12 -29.84 36.56 -22.56
N GLN A 13 -29.65 35.39 -21.94
CA GLN A 13 -30.15 35.15 -20.59
C GLN A 13 -29.06 34.49 -19.75
N GLY A 14 -28.73 35.17 -18.65
CA GLY A 14 -28.32 34.57 -17.38
C GLY A 14 -27.08 33.70 -17.41
N ARG A 15 -25.90 34.34 -17.32
CA ARG A 15 -24.82 33.75 -16.54
C ARG A 15 -25.27 33.84 -15.08
N ASP A 16 -25.89 32.79 -14.54
CA ASP A 16 -25.98 32.64 -13.09
C ASP A 16 -24.55 32.39 -12.59
N PRO A 17 -23.96 33.28 -11.78
CA PRO A 17 -22.54 33.16 -11.40
C PRO A 17 -22.26 32.05 -10.36
N ASP A 18 -23.27 31.33 -9.87
CA ASP A 18 -23.13 30.40 -8.75
C ASP A 18 -23.68 29.00 -9.02
N ASN A 19 -23.29 28.37 -10.13
CA ASN A 19 -23.46 26.92 -10.21
C ASN A 19 -22.30 26.24 -10.97
N LYS A 20 -21.27 25.83 -10.21
CA LYS A 20 -20.26 24.90 -10.70
C LYS A 20 -20.90 23.52 -10.82
N VAL A 21 -21.24 23.12 -12.05
CA VAL A 21 -21.54 21.72 -12.34
C VAL A 21 -20.21 20.99 -12.35
N ASP A 22 -20.01 20.10 -11.38
CA ASP A 22 -18.81 19.28 -11.26
C ASP A 22 -18.62 18.45 -12.54
N HIS A 23 -17.66 18.88 -13.36
CA HIS A 23 -17.11 18.09 -14.46
C HIS A 23 -16.31 16.93 -13.87
N ASN A 24 -16.97 15.91 -13.31
CA ASN A 24 -16.36 14.60 -13.13
C ASN A 24 -17.42 13.59 -12.74
N LYS A 25 -17.95 12.90 -13.75
CA LYS A 25 -18.11 11.43 -13.79
C LYS A 25 -18.84 11.08 -15.08
N CYS A 26 -18.10 10.92 -16.17
CA CYS A 26 -18.59 10.14 -17.30
C CYS A 26 -18.16 8.69 -17.04
N GLY A 27 -18.90 7.99 -16.18
CA GLY A 27 -18.82 6.53 -16.13
C GLY A 27 -19.60 5.99 -17.33
N SER A 28 -18.93 5.25 -18.22
CA SER A 28 -19.60 4.53 -19.30
C SER A 28 -20.64 3.58 -18.72
N SER A 29 -21.77 3.44 -19.41
CA SER A 29 -22.84 2.50 -19.05
C SER A 29 -22.21 1.13 -18.79
N PRO A 30 -22.38 0.52 -17.60
CA PRO A 30 -21.73 -0.74 -17.30
C PRO A 30 -22.19 -1.80 -18.32
N ALA A 31 -21.21 -2.43 -18.97
CA ALA A 31 -21.39 -3.58 -19.85
C ALA A 31 -22.12 -4.72 -19.10
N PRO A 32 -22.84 -5.62 -19.79
CA PRO A 32 -23.72 -6.61 -19.17
C PRO A 32 -23.02 -7.45 -18.10
N ASP A 33 -23.77 -7.76 -17.03
CA ASP A 33 -23.31 -8.33 -15.76
C ASP A 33 -22.37 -9.52 -15.95
N ARG A 34 -21.07 -9.26 -15.81
CA ARG A 34 -20.08 -10.33 -15.62
C ARG A 34 -20.02 -10.59 -14.13
N ILE A 35 -20.30 -11.83 -13.72
CA ILE A 35 -20.12 -12.28 -12.35
C ILE A 35 -18.64 -12.06 -11.99
N ARG A 36 -18.38 -11.18 -11.02
CA ARG A 36 -17.04 -10.91 -10.50
C ARG A 36 -16.88 -11.66 -9.19
N GLU A 37 -15.87 -12.52 -9.13
CA GLU A 37 -15.47 -13.14 -7.87
C GLU A 37 -14.55 -12.16 -7.13
N ILE A 38 -14.96 -11.72 -5.94
CA ILE A 38 -14.21 -10.78 -5.10
C ILE A 38 -13.81 -11.50 -3.82
N VAL A 39 -12.52 -11.72 -3.64
CA VAL A 39 -11.96 -12.36 -2.46
C VAL A 39 -11.83 -11.31 -1.35
N HIS A 40 -12.50 -11.55 -0.22
CA HIS A 40 -12.45 -10.69 0.96
C HIS A 40 -11.69 -11.39 2.07
N THR A 41 -10.71 -10.70 2.65
CA THR A 41 -9.98 -11.16 3.84
C THR A 41 -10.51 -10.41 5.05
N VAL A 42 -11.06 -11.15 6.01
CA VAL A 42 -11.70 -10.60 7.21
C VAL A 42 -11.06 -11.25 8.43
N CYS A 43 -10.82 -10.46 9.48
CA CYS A 43 -10.33 -10.97 10.75
C CYS A 43 -11.47 -11.63 11.55
N LEU A 44 -11.18 -12.65 12.36
CA LEU A 44 -12.15 -13.29 13.26
C LEU A 44 -12.85 -12.25 14.17
N HIS A 45 -12.08 -11.29 14.69
CA HIS A 45 -12.61 -10.18 15.49
C HIS A 45 -13.66 -9.35 14.74
N GLU A 46 -13.45 -9.07 13.46
CA GLU A 46 -14.42 -8.29 12.66
C GLU A 46 -15.73 -9.06 12.50
N THR A 47 -15.64 -10.38 12.32
CA THR A 47 -16.80 -11.27 12.23
C THR A 47 -17.56 -11.35 13.56
N ASP A 48 -16.84 -11.38 14.67
CA ASP A 48 -17.41 -11.39 16.02
C ASP A 48 -18.15 -10.10 16.34
N VAL A 49 -17.57 -8.93 16.04
CA VAL A 49 -18.20 -7.64 16.30
C VAL A 49 -19.46 -7.46 15.45
N ILE A 50 -19.42 -7.79 14.15
CA ILE A 50 -20.55 -7.64 13.24
C ILE A 50 -21.75 -8.48 13.69
N ASN A 51 -21.52 -9.71 14.15
CA ASN A 51 -22.59 -10.62 14.56
C ASN A 51 -23.04 -10.43 16.02
N SER A 52 -22.27 -9.69 16.83
CA SER A 52 -22.64 -9.41 18.21
C SER A 52 -23.80 -8.43 18.34
N ARG A 53 -24.02 -7.54 17.35
CA ARG A 53 -25.01 -6.43 17.42
C ARG A 53 -25.55 -6.05 16.04
N SER A 54 -26.79 -5.53 15.99
CA SER A 54 -27.45 -5.08 14.75
C SER A 54 -26.76 -3.91 14.02
N GLN A 55 -25.87 -3.18 14.71
CA GLN A 55 -25.03 -2.10 14.15
C GLN A 55 -23.52 -2.39 14.37
N GLY A 56 -23.12 -3.67 14.40
CA GLY A 56 -21.73 -4.07 14.71
C GLY A 56 -20.69 -3.54 13.72
N PHE A 57 -21.06 -3.34 12.44
CA PHE A 57 -20.16 -2.75 11.45
C PHE A 57 -19.75 -1.30 11.78
N LEU A 58 -20.67 -0.48 12.30
CA LEU A 58 -20.36 0.89 12.73
C LEU A 58 -19.49 0.90 14.00
N ALA A 59 -19.65 -0.11 14.87
CA ALA A 59 -18.84 -0.25 16.07
C ALA A 59 -17.36 -0.54 15.74
N LEU A 60 -17.09 -1.29 14.67
CA LEU A 60 -15.72 -1.53 14.17
C LEU A 60 -14.97 -0.23 13.80
N LEU A 61 -15.69 0.73 13.21
CA LEU A 61 -15.11 2.00 12.79
C LEU A 61 -15.06 3.05 13.91
N SER A 62 -15.98 2.98 14.87
CA SER A 62 -16.09 3.94 15.98
C SER A 62 -15.33 3.51 17.25
N GLY A 63 -14.95 2.24 17.37
CA GLY A 63 -14.23 1.70 18.53
C GLY A 63 -15.12 1.35 19.73
N ASP A 64 -16.42 1.64 19.65
CA ASP A 64 -17.42 1.35 20.71
C ASP A 64 -17.93 -0.11 20.64
N THR A 65 -17.03 -1.05 20.40
CA THR A 65 -17.37 -2.48 20.27
C THR A 65 -17.75 -3.11 21.61
N GLY A 66 -17.06 -2.71 22.69
CA GLY A 66 -17.18 -3.32 24.02
C GLY A 66 -16.74 -4.79 24.06
N GLU A 67 -16.92 -5.45 25.20
CA GLU A 67 -16.63 -6.88 25.31
C GLU A 67 -17.67 -7.71 24.55
N ILE A 68 -17.17 -8.63 23.73
CA ILE A 68 -18.01 -9.57 22.98
C ILE A 68 -18.27 -10.78 23.86
N LYS A 69 -19.54 -11.18 23.97
CA LYS A 69 -19.92 -12.37 24.75
C LYS A 69 -19.25 -13.62 24.17
N SER A 70 -18.71 -14.46 25.03
CA SER A 70 -18.06 -15.72 24.66
C SER A 70 -18.95 -16.62 23.82
N GLU A 71 -20.26 -16.62 24.07
CA GLU A 71 -21.26 -17.36 23.28
C GLU A 71 -21.22 -17.03 21.79
N VAL A 72 -21.01 -15.76 21.44
CA VAL A 72 -20.95 -15.30 20.04
C VAL A 72 -19.65 -15.77 19.39
N CYS A 73 -18.53 -15.65 20.12
CA CYS A 73 -17.22 -16.14 19.66
C CYS A 73 -17.23 -17.66 19.45
N GLU A 74 -17.84 -18.44 20.34
CA GLU A 74 -17.95 -19.90 20.19
C GLU A 74 -18.82 -20.30 19.00
N GLN A 75 -19.96 -19.62 18.80
CA GLN A 75 -20.81 -19.84 17.63
C GLN A 75 -20.09 -19.53 16.32
N ILE A 76 -19.28 -18.47 16.29
CA ILE A 76 -18.54 -18.06 15.10
C ILE A 76 -17.34 -18.98 14.87
N ASN A 77 -16.61 -19.37 15.92
CA ASN A 77 -15.54 -20.34 15.81
C ASN A 77 -16.04 -21.69 15.26
N LYS A 78 -17.21 -22.15 15.71
CA LYS A 78 -17.86 -23.34 15.16
C LYS A 78 -18.21 -23.16 13.68
N LYS A 79 -18.80 -22.03 13.30
CA LYS A 79 -19.13 -21.73 11.89
C LYS A 79 -17.91 -21.59 10.99
N VAL A 80 -16.82 -20.98 11.48
CA VAL A 80 -15.56 -20.83 10.73
C VAL A 80 -14.86 -22.18 10.57
N ALA A 81 -14.98 -23.07 11.57
CA ALA A 81 -14.54 -24.46 11.45
C ALA A 81 -15.37 -25.23 10.41
N GLU A 82 -16.71 -25.11 10.46
CA GLU A 82 -17.61 -25.69 9.44
C GLU A 82 -17.30 -25.15 8.04
N TRP A 83 -17.10 -23.83 7.88
CA TRP A 83 -16.74 -23.22 6.60
C TRP A 83 -15.35 -23.63 6.11
N ARG A 84 -14.41 -23.92 7.01
CA ARG A 84 -13.10 -24.48 6.65
C ARG A 84 -13.24 -25.92 6.15
N GLU A 85 -14.06 -26.74 6.82
CA GLU A 85 -14.31 -28.14 6.43
C GLU A 85 -15.09 -28.25 5.12
N GLU A 86 -16.06 -27.36 4.89
CA GLU A 86 -16.82 -27.25 3.63
C GLU A 86 -16.02 -26.59 2.49
N GLY A 87 -14.80 -26.10 2.76
CA GLY A 87 -13.92 -25.48 1.75
C GLY A 87 -14.30 -24.05 1.35
N LYS A 88 -15.11 -23.36 2.16
CA LYS A 88 -15.59 -21.99 1.92
C LYS A 88 -14.61 -20.88 2.40
N ALA A 89 -13.57 -21.16 3.22
CA ALA A 89 -12.61 -20.15 3.77
C ALA A 89 -11.17 -20.69 4.17
N ALA A 90 -10.14 -19.82 4.32
CA ALA A 90 -8.71 -20.15 4.66
C ALA A 90 -7.94 -19.08 5.55
N ILE A 91 -6.77 -19.40 6.20
CA ILE A 91 -6.03 -18.62 7.31
C ILE A 91 -4.45 -18.50 7.14
N GLN A 92 -3.67 -17.47 7.65
CA GLN A 92 -2.18 -17.17 7.39
C GLN A 92 -1.22 -16.50 8.53
N PRO A 93 0.17 -16.68 8.68
CA PRO A 93 1.10 -16.25 9.85
C PRO A 93 2.49 -15.39 9.68
N VAL A 94 3.29 -14.94 10.74
CA VAL A 94 4.47 -13.90 10.81
C VAL A 94 5.75 -14.21 11.74
N GLU A 95 7.08 -13.98 11.45
CA GLU A 95 8.41 -14.50 12.04
C GLU A 95 8.94 -14.15 13.52
N ARG A 96 9.95 -14.87 14.12
CA ARG A 96 10.28 -15.04 15.60
C ARG A 96 10.42 -13.78 16.50
N GLY A 97 9.93 -13.86 17.76
CA GLY A 97 10.06 -12.81 18.79
C GLY A 97 9.39 -13.15 20.14
N VAL A 98 9.40 -12.22 21.09
CA VAL A 98 8.75 -12.40 22.41
C VAL A 98 7.24 -12.50 22.21
N VAL A 99 6.61 -13.55 22.74
CA VAL A 99 5.16 -13.69 22.72
C VAL A 99 4.59 -12.58 23.61
N ARG A 100 3.86 -11.65 23.00
CA ARG A 100 3.31 -10.48 23.70
C ARG A 100 2.58 -10.93 24.98
N GLY A 101 2.97 -10.35 26.11
CA GLY A 101 2.38 -10.66 27.43
C GLY A 101 3.07 -11.79 28.20
N THR A 102 4.14 -12.37 27.67
CA THR A 102 4.98 -13.35 28.39
C THR A 102 6.46 -13.03 28.18
N ASP A 103 7.33 -13.55 29.03
CA ASP A 103 8.79 -13.48 28.84
C ASP A 103 9.30 -14.61 27.91
N VAL A 104 8.39 -15.36 27.28
CA VAL A 104 8.72 -16.51 26.44
C VAL A 104 9.07 -16.03 25.03
N ILE A 105 10.29 -16.35 24.61
CA ILE A 105 10.76 -16.13 23.23
C ILE A 105 10.32 -17.32 22.38
N ALA A 106 9.53 -17.07 21.35
CA ALA A 106 9.01 -18.14 20.49
C ALA A 106 9.04 -17.76 19.00
N ASN A 107 8.87 -18.77 18.14
CA ASN A 107 8.92 -18.54 16.71
C ASN A 107 7.67 -17.80 16.28
N TYR A 108 7.78 -16.97 15.26
CA TYR A 108 6.66 -16.21 14.75
C TYR A 108 6.01 -15.21 15.78
N CYS A 109 6.66 -14.97 16.92
CA CYS A 109 6.03 -14.35 18.11
C CYS A 109 4.76 -15.11 18.54
N LEU A 110 4.65 -16.39 18.20
CA LEU A 110 3.53 -17.28 18.47
C LEU A 110 3.97 -18.33 19.50
N PRO A 111 3.07 -18.79 20.39
CA PRO A 111 3.33 -19.92 21.26
C PRO A 111 3.80 -21.16 20.47
N SER A 112 4.66 -21.99 21.08
CA SER A 112 5.23 -23.20 20.47
C SER A 112 4.17 -24.13 19.89
N ASP A 113 3.04 -24.29 20.60
CA ASP A 113 1.93 -25.15 20.17
C ASP A 113 1.29 -24.71 18.85
N LEU A 114 1.39 -23.43 18.52
CA LEU A 114 0.87 -22.85 17.28
C LEU A 114 1.90 -22.94 16.16
N VAL A 115 3.19 -22.75 16.47
CA VAL A 115 4.30 -22.91 15.53
C VAL A 115 4.36 -24.34 14.98
N ASP A 116 4.13 -25.34 15.83
CA ASP A 116 4.18 -26.76 15.46
C ASP A 116 3.05 -27.18 14.49
N ARG A 117 2.03 -26.31 14.32
CA ARG A 117 0.92 -26.52 13.37
C ARG A 117 1.12 -25.79 12.04
N LEU A 118 2.18 -25.00 11.91
CA LEU A 118 2.44 -24.19 10.72
C LEU A 118 3.50 -24.82 9.83
N ILE A 119 3.31 -24.70 8.51
CA ILE A 119 4.35 -25.00 7.53
C ILE A 119 5.04 -23.68 7.16
N GLY A 120 6.31 -23.55 7.52
CA GLY A 120 7.13 -22.39 7.15
C GLY A 120 7.71 -22.55 5.75
N ILE A 121 7.37 -21.64 4.85
CA ILE A 121 8.03 -21.52 3.54
C ILE A 121 9.11 -20.45 3.64
N ALA A 122 10.37 -20.86 3.71
CA ALA A 122 11.50 -19.95 3.82
C ALA A 122 11.77 -19.24 2.48
N THR A 123 11.68 -17.90 2.48
CA THR A 123 12.13 -17.09 1.35
C THR A 123 13.63 -16.83 1.44
N LYS A 124 14.32 -16.81 0.31
CA LYS A 124 15.75 -16.46 0.24
C LYS A 124 15.91 -14.96 -0.06
N PRO A 125 16.97 -14.31 0.46
CA PRO A 125 17.27 -12.93 0.10
C PRO A 125 17.61 -12.84 -1.40
N TYR A 126 17.27 -11.71 -2.01
CA TYR A 126 17.57 -11.48 -3.42
C TYR A 126 19.07 -11.38 -3.68
N THR A 127 19.50 -11.94 -4.79
CA THR A 127 20.85 -11.75 -5.33
C THR A 127 20.98 -10.38 -6.00
N SER A 128 22.20 -9.85 -6.14
CA SER A 128 22.44 -8.54 -6.79
C SER A 128 21.88 -8.46 -8.22
N ASP A 129 21.93 -9.57 -8.95
CA ASP A 129 21.38 -9.67 -10.30
C ASP A 129 19.85 -9.60 -10.31
N GLU A 130 19.20 -10.29 -9.36
CA GLU A 130 17.75 -10.23 -9.16
C GLU A 130 17.29 -8.84 -8.73
N ILE A 131 18.01 -8.19 -7.81
CA ILE A 131 17.75 -6.81 -7.40
C ILE A 131 17.73 -5.90 -8.63
N GLY A 132 18.72 -6.05 -9.51
CA GLY A 132 18.78 -5.30 -10.75
C GLY A 132 17.60 -5.50 -11.69
N LYS A 133 17.18 -6.75 -11.87
CA LYS A 133 16.02 -7.10 -12.69
C LYS A 133 14.73 -6.54 -12.10
N ILE A 134 14.55 -6.65 -10.79
CA ILE A 134 13.37 -6.11 -10.08
C ILE A 134 13.31 -4.60 -10.23
N LEU A 135 14.43 -3.89 -10.05
CA LEU A 135 14.46 -2.43 -10.20
C LEU A 135 14.18 -2.00 -11.64
N SER A 136 14.69 -2.73 -12.64
CA SER A 136 14.38 -2.46 -14.05
C SER A 136 12.89 -2.63 -14.33
N LEU A 137 12.30 -3.75 -13.90
CA LEU A 137 10.87 -4.02 -14.08
C LEU A 137 10.01 -2.95 -13.40
N ARG A 138 10.40 -2.48 -12.21
CA ARG A 138 9.68 -1.41 -11.50
C ARG A 138 9.80 -0.08 -12.22
N ALA A 139 10.97 0.27 -12.75
CA ALA A 139 11.15 1.48 -13.53
C ALA A 139 10.31 1.46 -14.82
N ASP A 140 10.22 0.31 -15.48
CA ASP A 140 9.40 0.12 -16.69
C ASP A 140 7.90 0.23 -16.37
N GLU A 141 7.44 -0.37 -15.27
CA GLU A 141 6.04 -0.30 -14.80
C GLU A 141 5.63 1.13 -14.43
N GLU A 142 6.51 1.90 -13.81
CA GLU A 142 6.28 3.31 -13.49
C GLU A 142 6.48 4.24 -14.69
N GLY A 143 6.88 3.73 -15.86
CA GLY A 143 7.14 4.52 -17.06
C GLY A 143 8.38 5.42 -16.96
N VAL A 144 9.31 5.11 -16.04
CA VAL A 144 10.50 5.91 -15.76
C VAL A 144 11.68 5.42 -16.58
N ARG A 145 12.04 6.19 -17.61
CA ARG A 145 13.24 5.90 -18.42
C ARG A 145 14.51 6.24 -17.63
N MET A 146 15.29 5.22 -17.29
CA MET A 146 16.54 5.34 -16.55
C MET A 146 17.77 5.02 -17.41
N GLU A 147 18.87 5.72 -17.16
CA GLU A 147 20.18 5.37 -17.72
C GLU A 147 20.74 4.11 -17.04
N ALA A 148 21.46 3.26 -17.78
CA ALA A 148 22.10 2.05 -17.24
C ALA A 148 23.02 2.37 -16.04
N GLY A 149 23.73 3.50 -16.09
CA GLY A 149 24.57 3.96 -14.98
C GLY A 149 23.78 4.32 -13.72
N ALA A 150 22.55 4.81 -13.88
CA ALA A 150 21.65 5.15 -12.78
C ALA A 150 21.13 3.88 -12.10
N ILE A 151 20.78 2.84 -12.88
CA ILE A 151 20.36 1.53 -12.38
C ILE A 151 21.49 0.89 -11.56
N THR A 152 22.73 0.89 -12.05
CA THR A 152 23.87 0.31 -11.32
C THR A 152 24.09 1.00 -9.97
N LEU A 153 24.00 2.33 -9.92
CA LEU A 153 24.12 3.08 -8.67
C LEU A 153 22.97 2.74 -7.70
N LEU A 154 21.75 2.61 -8.21
CA LEU A 154 20.59 2.23 -7.41
C LEU A 154 20.73 0.81 -6.83
N LYS A 155 21.25 -0.15 -7.61
CA LYS A 155 21.56 -1.50 -7.12
C LYS A 155 22.51 -1.48 -5.93
N MET A 156 23.56 -0.65 -5.99
CA MET A 156 24.53 -0.51 -4.89
C MET A 156 23.87 0.06 -3.62
N ILE A 157 23.05 1.12 -3.77
CA ILE A 157 22.31 1.70 -2.65
C ILE A 157 21.39 0.67 -2.01
N VAL A 158 20.67 -0.11 -2.82
CA VAL A 158 19.72 -1.11 -2.35
C VAL A 158 20.40 -2.28 -1.63
N ALA A 159 21.59 -2.68 -2.09
CA ALA A 159 22.38 -3.71 -1.44
C ALA A 159 22.81 -3.31 -0.01
N GLU A 160 23.08 -2.02 0.24
CA GLU A 160 23.44 -1.50 1.56
C GLU A 160 22.22 -1.22 2.45
N THR A 161 21.07 -0.89 1.84
CA THR A 161 19.85 -0.43 2.53
C THR A 161 18.71 -1.46 2.45
N SER A 162 17.68 -1.21 1.64
CA SER A 162 16.53 -2.08 1.44
C SER A 162 15.91 -1.90 0.04
N MET A 163 15.23 -2.95 -0.46
CA MET A 163 14.49 -2.89 -1.72
C MET A 163 13.40 -1.81 -1.73
N ARG A 164 12.73 -1.61 -0.59
CA ARG A 164 11.67 -0.60 -0.44
C ARG A 164 12.21 0.82 -0.65
N TYR A 165 13.36 1.13 -0.06
CA TYR A 165 14.02 2.41 -0.24
C TYR A 165 14.41 2.61 -1.72
N GLY A 166 14.93 1.57 -2.38
CA GLY A 166 15.22 1.60 -3.82
C GLY A 166 14.02 1.94 -4.71
N MET A 167 12.86 1.33 -4.45
CA MET A 167 11.63 1.61 -5.18
C MET A 167 11.18 3.07 -4.99
N GLN A 168 11.22 3.57 -3.75
CA GLN A 168 10.89 4.97 -3.47
C GLN A 168 11.85 5.94 -4.18
N MET A 169 13.14 5.59 -4.29
CA MET A 169 14.12 6.40 -5.02
C MET A 169 13.82 6.50 -6.52
N ILE A 170 13.21 5.49 -7.15
CA ILE A 170 12.77 5.56 -8.55
C ILE A 170 11.72 6.65 -8.71
N ALA A 171 10.67 6.61 -7.88
CA ALA A 171 9.59 7.58 -7.89
C ALA A 171 10.10 9.01 -7.61
N VAL A 172 10.93 9.20 -6.59
CA VAL A 172 11.51 10.51 -6.24
C VAL A 172 12.40 11.03 -7.36
N SER A 173 13.25 10.18 -7.94
CA SER A 173 14.14 10.56 -9.03
C SER A 173 13.36 10.93 -10.29
N ASN A 174 12.19 10.33 -10.52
CA ASN A 174 11.30 10.73 -11.60
C ASN A 174 10.79 12.17 -11.41
N VAL A 175 10.32 12.52 -10.21
CA VAL A 175 9.87 13.88 -9.89
C VAL A 175 11.01 14.89 -10.07
N LEU A 176 12.23 14.54 -9.66
CA LEU A 176 13.41 15.40 -9.85
C LEU A 176 13.77 15.58 -11.33
N ARG A 177 13.67 14.52 -12.13
CA ARG A 177 13.85 14.56 -13.59
C ARG A 177 12.84 15.48 -14.25
N GLU A 178 11.55 15.36 -13.90
CA GLU A 178 10.46 16.18 -14.43
C GLU A 178 10.66 17.66 -14.13
N ARG A 179 11.04 17.99 -12.87
CA ARG A 179 11.34 19.37 -12.47
C ARG A 179 12.50 19.98 -13.27
N ARG A 180 13.49 19.17 -13.63
CA ARG A 180 14.65 19.56 -14.45
C ARG A 180 14.38 19.47 -15.95
N LYS A 181 13.18 19.06 -16.37
CA LYS A 181 12.79 18.84 -17.77
C LYS A 181 13.74 17.90 -18.53
N LYS A 182 14.33 16.92 -17.84
CA LYS A 182 15.15 15.88 -18.47
C LYS A 182 14.27 14.75 -19.01
N GLN A 183 14.72 14.07 -20.06
CA GLN A 183 13.99 12.94 -20.64
C GLN A 183 14.28 11.61 -19.91
N MET A 184 15.49 11.46 -19.36
CA MET A 184 15.93 10.25 -18.64
C MET A 184 16.49 10.59 -17.27
N VAL A 185 16.34 9.66 -16.32
CA VAL A 185 16.95 9.75 -14.99
C VAL A 185 18.43 9.38 -15.10
N THR A 186 19.32 10.31 -14.71
CA THR A 186 20.77 10.07 -14.63
C THR A 186 21.18 9.85 -13.17
N LYS A 187 22.47 9.53 -12.95
CA LYS A 187 23.03 9.36 -11.59
C LYS A 187 22.86 10.61 -10.71
N ASP A 188 22.76 11.78 -11.31
CA ASP A 188 22.66 13.06 -10.59
C ASP A 188 21.32 13.20 -9.86
N GLU A 189 20.23 12.74 -10.46
CA GLU A 189 18.91 12.76 -9.83
C GLU A 189 18.86 11.81 -8.64
N ILE A 190 19.41 10.60 -8.79
CA ILE A 190 19.46 9.62 -7.69
C ILE A 190 20.36 10.13 -6.56
N SER A 191 21.52 10.71 -6.87
CA SER A 191 22.40 11.30 -5.85
C SER A 191 21.73 12.47 -5.13
N ALA A 192 20.96 13.29 -5.85
CA ALA A 192 20.19 14.37 -5.23
C ALA A 192 19.08 13.82 -4.32
N ALA A 193 18.33 12.80 -4.77
CA ALA A 193 17.31 12.14 -3.97
C ALA A 193 17.91 11.52 -2.69
N TYR A 194 19.04 10.83 -2.81
CA TYR A 194 19.76 10.20 -1.71
C TYR A 194 20.30 11.20 -0.65
N LYS A 195 20.49 12.46 -1.04
CA LYS A 195 20.85 13.53 -0.08
C LYS A 195 19.64 14.08 0.66
N MET A 196 18.47 14.09 0.02
CA MET A 196 17.23 14.62 0.60
C MET A 196 16.55 13.62 1.52
N PHE A 197 16.54 12.34 1.12
CA PHE A 197 15.81 11.29 1.84
C PHE A 197 16.80 10.32 2.49
N TYR A 198 16.74 10.25 3.82
CA TYR A 198 17.57 9.34 4.60
C TYR A 198 16.97 7.93 4.62
N ASP A 199 17.82 6.91 4.57
CA ASP A 199 17.47 5.54 4.92
C ASP A 199 17.51 5.35 6.45
N THR A 200 16.98 4.22 6.91
CA THR A 200 16.89 3.89 8.34
C THR A 200 18.25 3.90 9.05
N LYS A 201 19.32 3.38 8.42
CA LYS A 201 20.63 3.30 9.08
C LYS A 201 21.25 4.69 9.23
N ARG A 202 21.13 5.54 8.20
CA ARG A 202 21.64 6.91 8.28
C ARG A 202 20.79 7.79 9.19
N SER A 203 19.48 7.54 9.28
CA SER A 203 18.61 8.27 10.21
C SER A 203 18.93 7.92 11.66
N GLU A 204 19.19 6.65 11.99
CA GLU A 204 19.66 6.23 13.32
C GLU A 204 20.96 6.96 13.69
N ILE A 205 21.96 6.97 12.81
CA ILE A 205 23.24 7.68 13.05
C ILE A 205 23.01 9.18 13.26
N TYR A 206 22.09 9.77 12.50
CA TYR A 206 21.76 11.19 12.63
C TYR A 206 21.11 11.50 13.98
N LEU A 207 20.19 10.63 14.44
CA LEU A 207 19.53 10.77 15.73
C LEU A 207 20.53 10.64 16.89
N THR A 208 21.39 9.62 16.87
CA THR A 208 22.41 9.42 17.91
C THR A 208 23.39 10.59 17.99
N LYS A 209 23.76 11.20 16.85
CA LYS A 209 24.63 12.38 16.82
C LYS A 209 23.99 13.67 17.32
N ASN A 210 22.67 13.75 17.29
CA ASN A 210 21.90 14.93 17.70
C ASN A 210 21.01 14.63 18.92
N SER A 211 21.42 13.68 19.77
CA SER A 211 20.64 13.25 20.95
C SER A 211 20.18 14.41 21.80
N ASP A 212 21.01 15.44 21.96
CA ASP A 212 20.72 16.60 22.81
C ASP A 212 19.53 17.44 22.31
N LYS A 213 19.14 17.29 21.04
CA LYS A 213 18.03 18.02 20.43
C LYS A 213 16.72 17.22 20.41
N PHE A 214 16.78 15.92 20.66
CA PHE A 214 15.63 15.05 20.62
C PHE A 214 15.36 14.52 22.03
N LEU A 215 14.09 14.47 22.42
CA LEU A 215 13.68 13.69 23.57
C LEU A 215 13.82 12.22 23.18
N MET A 216 14.97 11.62 23.52
CA MET A 216 15.12 10.17 23.54
C MET A 216 14.62 9.61 24.86
#